data_AF-A0A1J4L342-F1
#
_entry.id   AF-A0A1J4L342-F1
#
_cell.length_a   1.000
_cell.length_b   1.000
_cell.length_c   1.000
_cell.angle_alpha   90.00
_cell.angle_beta   90.00
_cell.angle_gamma   90.00
#
_symmetry.space_group_name_H-M   'P 1'
#
loop_
_entity.id
_entity.type
_entity.pdbx_description
1 polymer ?
#
loop_
_entity_poly.entity_id
_entity_poly.type
_entity_poly.pdbx_seq_one_letter_code
_entity_poly.pdbx_strand_id
1 'polypeptide(L)'
;MKKESHHWRRTFIYIFVTQCIIIVFLQCITTKKKSRLLHWLRNVRRHICSKSIPYFDTVLEEDENEKEMSSKLQVVISKHFWDHIIGENSRDFPIDIVYTWVDGRDPKWINRYEKEMKKENQKITKSFFENRYEDIEELRYSLRTIEKYAKFVNHIFIITEGHRPSWINDQHPKLTFVNHSSIFPSHYQINGKKISHSNLLPTFNSIAIEFAMVNIPELSEHFIYLNDDVFFGQQVYPSDFFTKEGKPIYYSMEKYTEFLPKKLEESHRYYSRKTYMTSAEIYHSCVSNTRLKIYNKYHRIFPYDLEHISFPLAKTIMRKAKENFEIEVIMTMASKFRTANDMHMQTLLFQQAMIGEPDLQYGYQKNITSSDGLFYIISKSSDVNYLQNHYYTNQLPKFFGINVDKVYYSSRVVCFLNEFMPNLSSFELNQTF
;
A
#
# COMPACT_ATOMS: atom_id res chain seq x y z
N MET A 1 -7.41 -35.16 -8.80
CA MET A 1 -8.74 -35.35 -8.16
C MET A 1 -8.76 -36.14 -6.84
N LYS A 2 -8.20 -37.37 -6.70
CA LYS A 2 -8.22 -38.08 -5.40
C LYS A 2 -7.15 -37.64 -4.37
N LYS A 3 -6.08 -36.95 -4.78
CA LYS A 3 -5.02 -36.44 -3.87
C LYS A 3 -5.36 -35.10 -3.19
N GLU A 4 -6.12 -34.23 -3.85
CA GLU A 4 -6.50 -32.91 -3.30
C GLU A 4 -7.57 -33.01 -2.20
N SER A 5 -8.52 -33.94 -2.31
CA SER A 5 -9.55 -34.14 -1.27
C SER A 5 -8.98 -34.68 0.05
N HIS A 6 -7.86 -35.40 -0.02
CA HIS A 6 -7.12 -35.85 1.17
C HIS A 6 -6.31 -34.74 1.83
N HIS A 7 -5.84 -33.74 1.06
CA HIS A 7 -5.11 -32.61 1.60
C HIS A 7 -6.04 -31.67 2.36
N TRP A 8 -7.19 -31.29 1.78
CA TRP A 8 -8.19 -30.45 2.46
C TRP A 8 -8.76 -31.10 3.72
N ARG A 9 -9.04 -32.41 3.69
CA ARG A 9 -9.48 -33.14 4.89
C ARG A 9 -8.41 -33.15 5.98
N ARG A 10 -7.13 -33.31 5.62
CA ARG A 10 -6.01 -33.23 6.58
C ARG A 10 -5.86 -31.82 7.15
N THR A 11 -5.88 -30.78 6.33
CA THR A 11 -5.78 -29.38 6.76
C THR A 11 -6.95 -28.99 7.66
N PHE A 12 -8.17 -29.41 7.34
CA PHE A 12 -9.35 -29.13 8.16
C PHE A 12 -9.28 -29.86 9.51
N ILE A 13 -8.81 -31.11 9.53
CA ILE A 13 -8.56 -31.85 10.77
C ILE A 13 -7.48 -31.16 11.61
N TYR A 14 -6.39 -30.66 10.98
CA TYR A 14 -5.35 -29.91 11.67
C TYR A 14 -5.86 -28.61 12.29
N ILE A 15 -6.66 -27.84 11.55
CA ILE A 15 -7.25 -26.57 12.04
C ILE A 15 -8.22 -26.87 13.20
N PHE A 16 -9.10 -27.85 13.02
CA PHE A 16 -10.08 -28.24 14.04
C PHE A 16 -9.41 -28.77 15.31
N VAL A 17 -8.40 -29.63 15.18
CA VAL A 17 -7.63 -30.16 16.31
C VAL A 17 -6.85 -29.06 17.01
N THR A 18 -6.21 -28.16 16.27
CA THR A 18 -5.46 -27.03 16.85
C THR A 18 -6.40 -26.06 17.59
N GLN A 19 -7.56 -25.73 17.03
CA GLN A 19 -8.58 -24.91 17.68
C GLN A 19 -9.16 -25.59 18.93
N CYS A 20 -9.45 -26.89 18.88
CA CYS A 20 -9.90 -27.65 20.04
C CYS A 20 -8.83 -27.70 21.14
N ILE A 21 -7.55 -27.87 20.78
CA ILE A 21 -6.43 -27.84 21.73
C ILE A 21 -6.33 -26.45 22.38
N ILE A 22 -6.43 -25.37 21.61
CA ILE A 22 -6.38 -23.98 22.12
C ILE A 22 -7.56 -23.71 23.07
N ILE A 23 -8.79 -24.09 22.70
CA ILE A 23 -9.98 -23.89 23.53
C ILE A 23 -9.89 -24.68 24.83
N VAL A 24 -9.46 -25.95 24.77
CA VAL A 24 -9.28 -26.81 25.95
C VAL A 24 -8.13 -26.31 26.82
N PHE A 25 -7.05 -25.80 26.23
CA PHE A 25 -5.92 -25.22 26.97
C PHE A 25 -6.32 -23.94 27.70
N LEU A 26 -7.05 -23.04 27.04
CA LEU A 26 -7.59 -21.82 27.65
C LEU A 26 -8.63 -22.12 28.75
N GLN A 27 -9.49 -23.14 28.55
CA GLN A 27 -10.43 -23.60 29.58
C GLN A 27 -9.73 -24.30 30.77
N CYS A 28 -8.59 -24.98 30.55
CA CYS A 28 -7.85 -25.65 31.63
C CYS A 28 -7.02 -24.67 32.47
N ILE A 29 -6.44 -23.63 31.85
CA ILE A 29 -5.74 -22.54 32.56
C ILE A 29 -6.71 -21.81 33.51
N THR A 30 -7.95 -21.60 33.07
CA THR A 30 -8.96 -20.86 33.85
C THR A 30 -9.61 -21.70 34.97
N THR A 31 -9.61 -23.03 34.89
CA THR A 31 -10.39 -23.88 35.82
C THR A 31 -9.56 -24.75 36.79
N LYS A 32 -8.22 -24.70 36.78
CA LYS A 32 -7.30 -25.45 37.67
C LYS A 32 -7.57 -26.98 37.74
N LYS A 33 -8.24 -27.61 36.77
CA LYS A 33 -8.53 -29.06 36.75
C LYS A 33 -7.61 -29.82 35.80
N LYS A 34 -6.36 -30.03 36.23
CA LYS A 34 -5.27 -30.67 35.46
C LYS A 34 -5.49 -32.15 35.08
N SER A 35 -6.17 -32.95 35.92
CA SER A 35 -6.35 -34.40 35.66
C SER A 35 -7.24 -34.71 34.46
N ARG A 36 -8.14 -33.80 34.08
CA ARG A 36 -9.00 -33.94 32.89
C ARG A 36 -8.25 -33.70 31.58
N LEU A 37 -7.23 -32.84 31.58
CA LEU A 37 -6.40 -32.53 30.42
C LEU A 37 -5.56 -33.75 30.00
N LEU A 38 -4.91 -34.43 30.97
CA LEU A 38 -4.13 -35.64 30.72
C LEU A 38 -4.97 -36.81 30.22
N HIS A 39 -6.19 -36.98 30.74
CA HIS A 39 -7.12 -38.01 30.27
C HIS A 39 -7.63 -37.71 28.85
N TRP A 40 -7.92 -36.44 28.54
CA TRP A 40 -8.33 -36.02 27.20
C TRP A 40 -7.21 -36.17 26.17
N LEU A 41 -5.99 -35.71 26.47
CA LEU A 41 -4.81 -35.85 25.60
C LEU A 41 -4.49 -37.32 25.28
N ARG A 42 -4.63 -38.24 26.25
CA ARG A 42 -4.49 -39.69 26.03
C ARG A 42 -5.58 -40.27 25.12
N ASN A 43 -6.81 -39.74 25.17
CA ASN A 43 -7.89 -40.16 24.28
C ASN A 43 -7.75 -39.57 22.87
N VAL A 44 -7.22 -38.35 22.75
CA VAL A 44 -6.87 -37.71 21.47
C VAL A 44 -5.72 -38.48 20.79
N ARG A 45 -4.70 -38.93 21.54
CA ARG A 45 -3.62 -39.81 21.05
C ARG A 45 -4.16 -41.09 20.39
N ARG A 46 -5.21 -41.72 20.97
CA ARG A 46 -5.85 -42.91 20.38
C ARG A 46 -6.58 -42.65 19.07
N HIS A 47 -7.01 -41.41 18.81
CA HIS A 47 -7.79 -41.06 17.62
C HIS A 47 -6.94 -40.38 16.52
N ILE A 48 -5.76 -39.83 16.86
CA ILE A 48 -4.90 -39.09 15.90
C ILE A 48 -3.81 -39.97 15.25
N CYS A 49 -3.61 -41.22 15.68
CA CYS A 49 -2.63 -42.09 15.06
C CYS A 49 -3.09 -42.68 13.71
N SER A 50 -2.83 -41.93 12.62
CA SER A 50 -2.15 -42.51 11.46
C SER A 50 -1.24 -41.49 10.76
N LYS A 51 0.06 -41.59 11.04
CA LYS A 51 1.21 -41.19 10.20
C LYS A 51 1.47 -39.69 9.90
N SER A 52 1.18 -38.72 10.77
CA SER A 52 1.39 -37.29 10.38
C SER A 52 2.16 -36.38 11.34
N ILE A 53 2.55 -36.77 12.57
CA ILE A 53 3.30 -35.85 13.46
C ILE A 53 4.39 -36.60 14.24
N PRO A 54 5.60 -36.78 13.68
CA PRO A 54 6.71 -37.48 14.34
C PRO A 54 7.19 -36.82 15.65
N TYR A 55 6.82 -35.55 15.89
CA TYR A 55 7.35 -34.74 17.00
C TYR A 55 6.48 -34.73 18.27
N PHE A 56 5.24 -35.25 18.19
CA PHE A 56 4.41 -35.43 19.38
C PHE A 56 4.88 -36.62 20.23
N ASP A 57 5.50 -37.61 19.57
CA ASP A 57 6.04 -38.80 20.22
C ASP A 57 7.27 -38.44 21.08
N THR A 58 8.13 -37.50 20.62
CA THR A 58 9.31 -37.04 21.38
C THR A 58 9.00 -36.29 22.69
N VAL A 59 7.76 -35.79 22.88
CA VAL A 59 7.36 -35.10 24.12
C VAL A 59 6.74 -36.06 25.14
N LEU A 60 6.43 -37.30 24.73
CA LEU A 60 5.67 -38.27 25.52
C LEU A 60 6.44 -39.56 25.83
N GLU A 61 7.74 -39.61 25.54
CA GLU A 61 8.55 -40.84 25.66
C GLU A 61 9.43 -40.95 26.91
N GLU A 62 9.41 -40.00 27.85
CA GLU A 62 10.17 -40.13 29.10
C GLU A 62 9.34 -39.74 30.34
N ASP A 63 9.65 -40.38 31.47
CA ASP A 63 9.08 -40.15 32.82
C ASP A 63 9.41 -38.74 33.35
N GLU A 64 8.97 -37.70 32.65
CA GLU A 64 9.19 -36.30 33.02
C GLU A 64 8.06 -35.77 33.93
N ASN A 65 8.45 -35.00 34.94
CA ASN A 65 7.52 -34.40 35.88
C ASN A 65 6.60 -33.38 35.17
N GLU A 66 5.35 -33.29 35.61
CA GLU A 66 4.22 -32.61 34.94
C GLU A 66 4.50 -31.14 34.55
N LYS A 67 5.40 -30.48 35.28
CA LYS A 67 5.80 -29.08 35.06
C LYS A 67 6.68 -28.92 33.82
N GLU A 68 7.57 -29.86 33.55
CA GLU A 68 8.56 -29.82 32.47
C GLU A 68 7.91 -30.16 31.12
N MET A 69 7.04 -31.16 31.11
CA MET A 69 6.20 -31.49 29.96
C MET A 69 5.27 -30.32 29.57
N SER A 70 4.69 -29.61 30.54
CA SER A 70 3.87 -28.41 30.28
C SER A 70 4.69 -27.27 29.65
N SER A 71 5.93 -27.07 30.09
CA SER A 71 6.82 -26.05 29.53
C SER A 71 7.26 -26.39 28.11
N LYS A 72 7.63 -27.65 27.84
CA LYS A 72 7.98 -28.12 26.48
C LYS A 72 6.81 -28.02 25.51
N LEU A 73 5.60 -28.42 25.94
CA LEU A 73 4.37 -28.25 25.14
C LEU A 73 4.07 -26.79 24.81
N GLN A 74 4.24 -25.86 25.77
CA GLN A 74 4.09 -24.43 25.50
C GLN A 74 5.10 -23.90 24.48
N VAL A 75 6.35 -24.37 24.54
CA VAL A 75 7.39 -23.98 23.58
C VAL A 75 7.12 -24.54 22.20
N VAL A 76 6.69 -25.79 22.08
CA VAL A 76 6.38 -26.43 20.78
C VAL A 76 5.12 -25.84 20.15
N ILE A 77 4.06 -25.61 20.95
CA ILE A 77 2.83 -24.98 20.48
C ILE A 77 3.09 -23.53 20.08
N SER A 78 3.84 -22.77 20.90
CA SER A 78 4.17 -21.38 20.53
C SER A 78 5.04 -21.35 19.28
N LYS A 79 6.07 -22.19 19.17
CA LYS A 79 6.93 -22.25 17.99
C LYS A 79 6.18 -22.64 16.72
N HIS A 80 5.35 -23.68 16.73
CA HIS A 80 4.58 -24.05 15.53
C HIS A 80 3.43 -23.09 15.21
N PHE A 81 2.80 -22.49 16.23
CA PHE A 81 1.80 -21.43 16.03
C PHE A 81 2.44 -20.19 15.39
N TRP A 82 3.60 -19.76 15.91
CA TRP A 82 4.37 -18.67 15.35
C TRP A 82 4.94 -19.04 13.98
N ASP A 83 5.52 -20.21 13.75
CA ASP A 83 6.06 -20.63 12.45
C ASP A 83 4.97 -20.76 11.37
N HIS A 84 3.73 -21.15 11.75
CA HIS A 84 2.62 -21.20 10.82
C HIS A 84 2.05 -19.80 10.51
N ILE A 85 1.86 -18.96 11.53
CA ILE A 85 1.41 -17.57 11.35
C ILE A 85 2.48 -16.73 10.64
N ILE A 86 3.75 -16.87 11.04
CA ILE A 86 4.91 -16.24 10.39
C ILE A 86 5.08 -16.84 9.00
N GLY A 87 4.90 -18.13 8.78
CA GLY A 87 4.96 -18.75 7.46
C GLY A 87 3.83 -18.35 6.51
N GLU A 88 2.65 -18.01 7.03
CA GLU A 88 1.56 -17.42 6.23
C GLU A 88 1.80 -15.92 5.95
N ASN A 89 2.39 -15.22 6.91
CA ASN A 89 2.58 -13.77 6.85
C ASN A 89 3.94 -13.33 6.29
N SER A 90 4.95 -14.20 6.20
CA SER A 90 6.26 -13.89 5.62
C SER A 90 6.27 -14.06 4.11
N ARG A 91 7.23 -13.39 3.46
CA ARG A 91 7.54 -13.57 2.05
C ARG A 91 9.04 -13.78 1.93
N ASP A 92 9.45 -14.65 1.02
CA ASP A 92 10.86 -14.98 0.79
C ASP A 92 11.57 -13.93 -0.08
N PHE A 93 11.01 -12.73 -0.19
CA PHE A 93 11.52 -11.61 -0.98
C PHE A 93 11.42 -10.29 -0.19
N PRO A 94 12.36 -9.36 -0.39
CA PRO A 94 12.29 -8.04 0.24
C PRO A 94 11.12 -7.23 -0.31
N ILE A 95 10.54 -6.39 0.55
CA ILE A 95 9.51 -5.42 0.18
C ILE A 95 9.99 -4.04 0.62
N ASP A 96 10.16 -3.16 -0.35
CA ASP A 96 10.51 -1.76 -0.11
C ASP A 96 9.26 -0.88 -0.04
N ILE A 97 9.41 0.34 0.49
CA ILE A 97 8.42 1.41 0.41
C ILE A 97 8.97 2.55 -0.45
N VAL A 98 8.12 3.13 -1.27
CA VAL A 98 8.43 4.34 -2.05
C VAL A 98 7.42 5.43 -1.69
N TYR A 99 7.92 6.58 -1.24
CA TYR A 99 7.15 7.79 -1.02
C TYR A 99 7.40 8.81 -2.13
N THR A 100 6.39 9.65 -2.40
CA THR A 100 6.54 10.94 -3.08
C THR A 100 6.26 12.06 -2.11
N TRP A 101 7.15 13.05 -2.03
CA TRP A 101 6.96 14.21 -1.15
C TRP A 101 7.63 15.46 -1.72
N VAL A 102 7.02 16.62 -1.46
CA VAL A 102 7.56 17.93 -1.82
C VAL A 102 7.29 18.94 -0.71
N ASP A 103 8.27 19.82 -0.42
CA ASP A 103 8.03 20.95 0.47
C ASP A 103 7.40 22.10 -0.32
N GLY A 104 6.08 22.23 -0.25
CA GLY A 104 5.36 23.31 -0.92
C GLY A 104 5.64 24.71 -0.38
N ARG A 105 6.47 24.83 0.68
CA ARG A 105 6.91 26.10 1.24
C ARG A 105 8.28 26.54 0.73
N ASP A 106 9.03 25.71 -0.02
CA ASP A 106 10.34 26.11 -0.55
C ASP A 106 10.18 27.24 -1.60
N PRO A 107 10.67 28.47 -1.33
CA PRO A 107 10.56 29.58 -2.28
C PRO A 107 11.23 29.30 -3.63
N LYS A 108 12.31 28.51 -3.66
CA LYS A 108 12.99 28.15 -4.91
C LYS A 108 12.11 27.24 -5.75
N TRP A 109 11.43 26.28 -5.12
CA TRP A 109 10.48 25.40 -5.77
C TRP A 109 9.26 26.16 -6.29
N ILE A 110 8.65 27.02 -5.46
CA ILE A 110 7.50 27.86 -5.82
C ILE A 110 7.82 28.73 -7.04
N ASN A 111 8.99 29.39 -7.07
CA ASN A 111 9.39 30.22 -8.20
C ASN A 111 9.52 29.40 -9.51
N ARG A 112 10.09 28.18 -9.44
CA ARG A 112 10.14 27.29 -10.61
C ARG A 112 8.74 26.89 -11.06
N TYR A 113 7.87 26.53 -10.12
CA TYR A 113 6.47 26.17 -10.36
C TYR A 113 5.73 27.30 -11.09
N GLU A 114 5.75 28.52 -10.55
CA GLU A 114 5.08 29.68 -11.13
C GLU A 114 5.63 30.05 -12.51
N LYS A 115 6.95 29.93 -12.70
CA LYS A 115 7.60 30.17 -13.99
C LYS A 115 7.12 29.20 -15.07
N GLU A 116 7.03 27.90 -14.76
CA GLU A 116 6.53 26.91 -15.74
C GLU A 116 5.02 27.06 -15.95
N MET A 117 4.23 27.36 -14.92
CA MET A 117 2.81 27.66 -15.06
C MET A 117 2.55 28.80 -16.04
N LYS A 118 3.34 29.89 -15.94
CA LYS A 118 3.26 31.03 -16.86
C LYS A 118 3.62 30.65 -18.30
N LYS A 119 4.62 29.79 -18.49
CA LYS A 119 5.02 29.31 -19.84
C LYS A 119 3.94 28.44 -20.47
N GLU A 120 3.31 27.57 -19.68
CA GLU A 120 2.22 26.70 -20.14
C GLU A 120 0.87 27.45 -20.27
N ASN A 121 0.85 28.76 -20.00
CA ASN A 121 -0.34 29.60 -19.99
C ASN A 121 -1.47 29.02 -19.11
N GLN A 122 -1.10 28.34 -18.02
CA GLN A 122 -2.03 27.79 -17.05
C GLN A 122 -2.26 28.79 -15.92
N LYS A 123 -3.49 28.81 -15.40
CA LYS A 123 -3.87 29.60 -14.24
C LYS A 123 -4.51 28.67 -13.22
N ILE A 124 -3.99 28.68 -11.99
CA ILE A 124 -4.61 27.97 -10.87
C ILE A 124 -5.08 28.97 -9.82
N THR A 125 -6.07 28.56 -9.04
CA THR A 125 -6.49 29.31 -7.87
C THR A 125 -5.51 29.08 -6.73
N LYS A 126 -5.43 30.03 -5.79
CA LYS A 126 -4.67 29.86 -4.55
C LYS A 126 -5.10 28.59 -3.79
N SER A 127 -6.41 28.34 -3.72
CA SER A 127 -6.96 27.12 -3.11
C SER A 127 -6.51 25.82 -3.78
N PHE A 128 -6.32 25.82 -5.11
CA PHE A 128 -5.80 24.65 -5.81
C PHE A 128 -4.34 24.35 -5.41
N PHE A 129 -3.53 25.40 -5.25
CA PHE A 129 -2.15 25.28 -4.80
C PHE A 129 -2.09 24.77 -3.35
N GLU A 130 -2.83 25.42 -2.44
CA GLU A 130 -2.85 25.07 -1.02
C GLU A 130 -3.30 23.62 -0.81
N ASN A 131 -4.40 23.19 -1.43
CA ASN A 131 -4.89 21.81 -1.32
C ASN A 131 -3.93 20.74 -1.89
N ARG A 132 -2.86 21.13 -2.59
CA ARG A 132 -1.91 20.17 -3.21
C ARG A 132 -0.54 20.16 -2.56
N TYR A 133 -0.13 21.26 -1.95
CA TYR A 133 1.25 21.47 -1.53
C TYR A 133 1.37 21.99 -0.10
N GLU A 134 0.26 22.12 0.64
CA GLU A 134 0.35 22.29 2.09
C GLU A 134 0.94 21.01 2.71
N ASP A 135 2.02 21.17 3.48
CA ASP A 135 2.65 20.10 4.27
C ASP A 135 2.28 20.30 5.74
N ILE A 136 1.47 19.38 6.27
CA ILE A 136 1.07 19.36 7.68
C ILE A 136 1.82 18.27 8.47
N GLU A 137 3.03 17.94 8.01
CA GLU A 137 3.90 16.88 8.50
C GLU A 137 3.36 15.45 8.28
N GLU A 138 2.50 15.22 7.28
CA GLU A 138 1.93 13.87 7.04
C GLU A 138 3.01 12.80 6.89
N LEU A 139 4.05 13.07 6.09
CA LEU A 139 5.17 12.15 5.88
C LEU A 139 5.82 11.71 7.20
N ARG A 140 5.94 12.63 8.17
CA ARG A 140 6.54 12.37 9.49
C ARG A 140 5.75 11.31 10.23
N TYR A 141 4.44 11.50 10.33
CA TYR A 141 3.56 10.56 11.02
C TYR A 141 3.38 9.27 10.24
N SER A 142 3.36 9.32 8.91
CA SER A 142 3.35 8.14 8.06
C SER A 142 4.55 7.24 8.36
N LEU A 143 5.77 7.78 8.37
CA LEU A 143 7.00 7.05 8.73
C LEU A 143 6.95 6.46 10.15
N ARG A 144 6.39 7.18 11.14
CA ARG A 144 6.14 6.63 12.47
C ARG A 144 5.23 5.41 12.41
N THR A 145 4.16 5.44 11.60
CA THR A 145 3.26 4.28 11.45
C THR A 145 3.95 3.10 10.77
N ILE A 146 4.82 3.34 9.79
CA ILE A 146 5.64 2.29 9.17
C ILE A 146 6.52 1.62 10.23
N GLU A 147 7.24 2.40 11.03
CA GLU A 147 8.08 1.84 12.08
C GLU A 147 7.26 1.00 13.06
N LYS A 148 6.09 1.49 13.49
CA LYS A 148 5.26 0.80 14.47
C LYS A 148 4.61 -0.48 13.92
N TYR A 149 4.07 -0.42 12.70
CA TYR A 149 3.12 -1.42 12.20
C TYR A 149 3.61 -2.27 11.02
N ALA A 150 4.72 -1.93 10.36
CA ALA A 150 5.22 -2.64 9.18
C ALA A 150 6.69 -3.08 9.34
N LYS A 151 6.93 -3.94 10.33
CA LYS A 151 8.28 -4.41 10.71
C LYS A 151 9.02 -5.19 9.61
N PHE A 152 8.31 -5.68 8.61
CA PHE A 152 8.87 -6.44 7.49
C PHE A 152 9.55 -5.58 6.41
N VAL A 153 9.34 -4.24 6.45
CA VAL A 153 9.86 -3.33 5.42
C VAL A 153 11.38 -3.40 5.37
N ASN A 154 11.87 -3.69 4.17
CA ASN A 154 13.30 -3.81 3.88
C ASN A 154 13.94 -2.41 3.84
N HIS A 155 13.54 -1.58 2.89
CA HIS A 155 14.07 -0.23 2.68
C HIS A 155 12.97 0.78 2.35
N ILE A 156 13.22 2.07 2.57
CA ILE A 156 12.30 3.17 2.25
C ILE A 156 13.01 4.18 1.36
N PHE A 157 12.45 4.40 0.17
CA PHE A 157 12.86 5.44 -0.75
C PHE A 157 11.91 6.63 -0.67
N ILE A 158 12.43 7.84 -0.56
CA ILE A 158 11.64 9.08 -0.54
C ILE A 158 12.03 9.89 -1.76
N ILE A 159 11.12 9.99 -2.72
CA ILE A 159 11.32 10.77 -3.94
C ILE A 159 10.97 12.22 -3.67
N THR A 160 11.93 13.12 -3.89
CA THR A 160 11.77 14.57 -3.67
C THR A 160 12.36 15.37 -4.84
N GLU A 161 12.18 16.69 -4.84
CA GLU A 161 12.92 17.62 -5.72
C GLU A 161 14.23 18.10 -5.05
N GLY A 162 14.87 17.23 -4.26
CA GLY A 162 16.08 17.56 -3.49
C GLY A 162 15.78 18.12 -2.08
N HIS A 163 14.51 18.31 -1.75
CA HIS A 163 14.08 18.70 -0.40
C HIS A 163 14.35 17.58 0.62
N ARG A 164 14.61 18.00 1.86
CA ARG A 164 14.73 17.13 3.04
C ARG A 164 14.00 17.80 4.20
N PRO A 165 13.00 17.14 4.83
CA PRO A 165 12.36 17.70 6.02
C PRO A 165 13.38 17.95 7.13
N SER A 166 13.27 19.06 7.86
CA SER A 166 14.25 19.43 8.89
C SER A 166 14.30 18.45 10.08
N TRP A 167 13.23 17.68 10.29
CA TRP A 167 13.11 16.72 11.38
C TRP A 167 13.70 15.34 11.05
N ILE A 168 14.01 15.04 9.78
CA ILE A 168 14.34 13.67 9.35
C ILE A 168 15.81 13.32 9.60
N ASN A 169 16.04 12.10 10.09
CA ASN A 169 17.36 11.49 10.15
C ASN A 169 17.73 10.91 8.78
N ASP A 170 18.28 11.75 7.92
CA ASP A 170 18.60 11.38 6.54
C ASP A 170 19.81 10.45 6.40
N GLN A 171 20.49 10.12 7.51
CA GLN A 171 21.56 9.13 7.61
C GLN A 171 21.05 7.76 8.07
N HIS A 172 19.75 7.60 8.28
CA HIS A 172 19.19 6.32 8.73
C HIS A 172 19.43 5.22 7.66
N PRO A 173 19.95 4.04 8.02
CA PRO A 173 20.40 3.03 7.05
C PRO A 173 19.29 2.45 6.18
N LYS A 174 18.02 2.54 6.62
CA LYS A 174 16.84 2.13 5.83
C LYS A 174 16.23 3.24 4.96
N LEU A 175 16.79 4.45 4.97
CA LEU A 175 16.23 5.59 4.22
C LEU A 175 17.14 5.95 3.04
N THR A 176 16.55 6.24 1.90
CA THR A 176 17.25 6.83 0.77
C THR A 176 16.42 7.91 0.11
N PHE A 177 16.98 9.11 0.05
CA PHE A 177 16.39 10.22 -0.69
C PHE A 177 16.77 10.13 -2.15
N VAL A 178 15.76 10.14 -3.01
CA VAL A 178 15.92 10.08 -4.46
C VAL A 178 15.46 11.41 -5.05
N ASN A 179 16.36 12.13 -5.72
CA ASN A 179 15.92 13.29 -6.49
C ASN A 179 15.13 12.80 -7.71
N HIS A 180 13.88 13.22 -7.88
CA HIS A 180 13.04 12.72 -8.96
C HIS A 180 13.68 12.91 -10.34
N SER A 181 14.47 13.97 -10.54
CA SER A 181 15.15 14.19 -11.83
C SER A 181 16.06 13.02 -12.23
N SER A 182 16.68 12.34 -11.26
CA SER A 182 17.62 11.24 -11.49
C SER A 182 16.96 9.96 -11.99
N ILE A 183 15.64 9.79 -11.77
CA ILE A 183 14.89 8.60 -12.20
C ILE A 183 14.17 8.80 -13.54
N PHE A 184 14.21 10.00 -14.10
CA PHE A 184 13.78 10.23 -15.48
C PHE A 184 14.88 9.80 -16.46
N PRO A 185 14.55 9.07 -17.54
CA PRO A 185 15.56 8.64 -18.49
C PRO A 185 16.17 9.83 -19.25
N SER A 186 17.36 9.61 -19.81
CA SER A 186 18.07 10.63 -20.60
C SER A 186 17.31 11.04 -21.87
N HIS A 187 16.52 10.12 -22.42
CA HIS A 187 15.57 10.38 -23.50
C HIS A 187 14.57 9.24 -23.67
N TYR A 188 13.51 9.53 -24.42
CA TYR A 188 12.64 8.56 -25.06
C TYR A 188 12.71 8.70 -26.58
N GLN A 189 12.35 7.63 -27.29
CA GLN A 189 12.16 7.64 -28.74
C GLN A 189 10.73 7.17 -29.04
N ILE A 190 9.93 8.00 -29.69
CA ILE A 190 8.56 7.65 -30.10
C ILE A 190 8.36 8.11 -31.53
N ASN A 191 7.89 7.22 -32.40
CA ASN A 191 7.55 7.54 -33.81
C ASN A 191 8.70 8.28 -34.54
N GLY A 192 9.95 7.87 -34.30
CA GLY A 192 11.14 8.50 -34.89
C GLY A 192 11.54 9.85 -34.29
N LYS A 193 10.83 10.34 -33.26
CA LYS A 193 11.15 11.60 -32.56
C LYS A 193 11.80 11.32 -31.21
N LYS A 194 12.90 12.02 -30.93
CA LYS A 194 13.57 12.04 -29.63
C LYS A 194 12.88 13.03 -28.70
N ILE A 195 12.46 12.56 -27.52
CA ILE A 195 12.05 13.41 -26.39
C ILE A 195 13.20 13.38 -25.40
N SER A 196 13.92 14.48 -25.27
CA SER A 196 15.11 14.55 -24.40
C SER A 196 14.75 14.76 -22.94
N HIS A 197 15.69 14.50 -22.04
CA HIS A 197 15.53 14.71 -20.60
C HIS A 197 15.02 16.13 -20.23
N SER A 198 15.50 17.16 -20.92
CA SER A 198 15.05 18.55 -20.72
C SER A 198 13.63 18.82 -21.22
N ASN A 199 13.08 17.94 -22.07
CA ASN A 199 11.65 17.99 -22.38
C ASN A 199 10.81 17.38 -21.25
N LEU A 200 11.34 16.41 -20.52
CA LEU A 200 10.64 15.76 -19.41
C LEU A 200 10.64 16.64 -18.14
N LEU A 201 11.76 17.31 -17.86
CA LEU A 201 11.96 18.10 -16.62
C LEU A 201 12.02 19.63 -16.86
N PRO A 202 11.83 20.48 -15.83
CA PRO A 202 11.26 20.13 -14.52
C PRO A 202 9.83 19.57 -14.68
N THR A 203 9.32 18.84 -13.69
CA THR A 203 7.93 18.41 -13.68
C THR A 203 7.34 18.60 -12.30
N PHE A 204 6.08 19.03 -12.25
CA PHE A 204 5.26 19.15 -11.05
C PHE A 204 4.07 18.19 -11.13
N ASN A 205 4.14 17.23 -12.05
CA ASN A 205 3.15 16.20 -12.26
C ASN A 205 3.56 14.96 -11.46
N SER A 206 2.91 14.69 -10.32
CA SER A 206 3.21 13.48 -9.55
C SER A 206 3.06 12.21 -10.37
N ILE A 207 2.11 12.16 -11.31
CA ILE A 207 1.85 10.98 -12.14
C ILE A 207 3.08 10.68 -13.03
N ALA A 208 3.72 11.73 -13.55
CA ALA A 208 4.98 11.58 -14.29
C ALA A 208 6.08 10.99 -13.40
N ILE A 209 6.17 11.44 -12.14
CA ILE A 209 7.15 10.97 -11.15
C ILE A 209 6.84 9.51 -10.73
N GLU A 210 5.58 9.17 -10.52
CA GLU A 210 5.06 7.84 -10.22
C GLU A 210 5.50 6.82 -11.31
N PHE A 211 5.33 7.16 -12.59
CA PHE A 211 5.81 6.30 -13.69
C PHE A 211 7.33 6.17 -13.76
N ALA A 212 8.09 7.12 -13.19
CA ALA A 212 9.56 7.06 -13.14
C ALA A 212 10.08 6.17 -12.01
N MET A 213 9.28 5.84 -10.98
CA MET A 213 9.72 5.11 -9.78
C MET A 213 10.42 3.78 -10.07
N VAL A 214 10.02 3.09 -11.14
CA VAL A 214 10.63 1.80 -11.54
C VAL A 214 12.13 1.91 -11.85
N ASN A 215 12.63 3.13 -12.11
CA ASN A 215 14.02 3.44 -12.41
C ASN A 215 14.86 3.78 -11.16
N ILE A 216 14.27 3.77 -9.95
CA ILE A 216 15.04 3.94 -8.71
C ILE A 216 16.13 2.85 -8.65
N PRO A 217 17.41 3.22 -8.53
CA PRO A 217 18.49 2.26 -8.32
C PRO A 217 18.24 1.44 -7.05
N GLU A 218 18.56 0.14 -7.10
CA GLU A 218 18.44 -0.78 -5.96
C GLU A 218 17.01 -1.04 -5.44
N LEU A 219 15.98 -0.40 -6.01
CA LEU A 219 14.59 -0.72 -5.69
C LEU A 219 14.28 -2.18 -6.00
N SER A 220 13.79 -2.90 -4.99
CA SER A 220 13.39 -4.31 -5.06
C SER A 220 12.30 -4.55 -6.10
N GLU A 221 12.20 -5.80 -6.59
CA GLU A 221 11.13 -6.20 -7.51
C GLU A 221 9.74 -5.91 -6.93
N HIS A 222 9.56 -6.11 -5.62
CA HIS A 222 8.31 -5.89 -4.89
C HIS A 222 8.45 -4.68 -3.98
N PHE A 223 7.52 -3.74 -4.09
CA PHE A 223 7.51 -2.53 -3.26
C PHE A 223 6.10 -1.97 -3.10
N ILE A 224 5.90 -1.13 -2.09
CA ILE A 224 4.62 -0.48 -1.81
C ILE A 224 4.79 1.01 -2.06
N TYR A 225 3.96 1.56 -2.94
CA TYR A 225 3.86 3.00 -3.11
C TYR A 225 2.90 3.58 -2.07
N LEU A 226 3.36 4.63 -1.39
CA LEU A 226 2.59 5.44 -0.44
C LEU A 226 2.69 6.91 -0.85
N ASN A 227 1.55 7.61 -0.88
CA ASN A 227 1.60 9.05 -0.68
C ASN A 227 1.96 9.34 0.78
N ASP A 228 2.46 10.55 1.01
CA ASP A 228 2.80 11.05 2.34
C ASP A 228 1.59 11.12 3.29
N ASP A 229 0.39 11.28 2.74
CA ASP A 229 -0.89 11.31 3.46
C ASP A 229 -1.50 9.92 3.76
N VAL A 230 -0.76 8.83 3.53
CA VAL A 230 -1.18 7.44 3.82
C VAL A 230 -0.50 6.90 5.08
N PHE A 231 -1.27 6.28 5.96
CA PHE A 231 -0.90 5.81 7.30
C PHE A 231 -1.30 4.35 7.52
N PHE A 232 -0.60 3.66 8.42
CA PHE A 232 -1.00 2.34 8.90
C PHE A 232 -1.65 2.45 10.28
N GLY A 233 -2.90 1.98 10.42
CA GLY A 233 -3.68 2.05 11.66
C GLY A 233 -3.54 0.83 12.56
N GLN A 234 -3.08 -0.28 12.00
CA GLN A 234 -2.92 -1.56 12.69
C GLN A 234 -1.68 -2.29 12.19
N GLN A 235 -1.26 -3.33 12.92
CA GLN A 235 -0.17 -4.22 12.48
C GLN A 235 -0.51 -4.85 11.12
N VAL A 236 0.42 -4.71 10.17
CA VAL A 236 0.31 -5.25 8.81
C VAL A 236 1.42 -6.25 8.54
N TYR A 237 1.19 -7.10 7.55
CA TYR A 237 2.11 -8.15 7.15
C TYR A 237 2.37 -8.10 5.64
N PRO A 238 3.49 -8.67 5.15
CA PRO A 238 3.73 -8.86 3.71
C PRO A 238 2.53 -9.47 2.96
N SER A 239 1.77 -10.35 3.63
CA SER A 239 0.58 -11.00 3.11
C SER A 239 -0.62 -10.10 2.85
N ASP A 240 -0.63 -8.89 3.40
CA ASP A 240 -1.62 -7.88 3.06
C ASP A 240 -1.33 -7.23 1.69
N PHE A 241 -0.09 -7.33 1.19
CA PHE A 241 0.36 -6.62 -0.02
C PHE A 241 0.68 -7.53 -1.20
N PHE A 242 1.20 -8.73 -0.93
CA PHE A 242 1.63 -9.66 -1.97
C PHE A 242 1.18 -11.09 -1.66
N THR A 243 0.82 -11.86 -2.68
CA THR A 243 0.61 -13.31 -2.54
C THR A 243 1.93 -14.04 -2.28
N LYS A 244 1.88 -15.34 -1.97
CA LYS A 244 3.10 -16.15 -1.79
C LYS A 244 3.95 -16.20 -3.06
N GLU A 245 3.30 -16.10 -4.22
CA GLU A 245 3.94 -16.08 -5.54
C GLU A 245 4.46 -14.70 -5.94
N GLY A 246 4.37 -13.68 -5.07
CA GLY A 246 4.84 -12.32 -5.35
C GLY A 246 3.86 -11.45 -6.13
N LYS A 247 2.60 -11.88 -6.32
CA LYS A 247 1.60 -11.07 -7.04
C LYS A 247 1.07 -9.97 -6.13
N PRO A 248 1.01 -8.69 -6.56
CA PRO A 248 0.41 -7.64 -5.75
C PRO A 248 -1.08 -7.88 -5.46
N ILE A 249 -1.53 -7.50 -4.27
CA ILE A 249 -2.93 -7.56 -3.84
C ILE A 249 -3.54 -6.16 -3.91
N TYR A 250 -4.48 -5.96 -4.83
CA TYR A 250 -5.15 -4.69 -5.03
C TYR A 250 -6.49 -4.65 -4.30
N TYR A 251 -6.60 -3.75 -3.33
CA TYR A 251 -7.84 -3.45 -2.64
C TYR A 251 -8.68 -2.52 -3.51
N SER A 252 -9.89 -2.96 -3.82
CA SER A 252 -10.76 -2.21 -4.72
C SER A 252 -12.24 -2.42 -4.40
N MET A 253 -13.08 -1.53 -4.90
CA MET A 253 -14.53 -1.60 -4.77
C MET A 253 -15.17 -1.68 -6.14
N GLU A 254 -16.16 -2.56 -6.28
CA GLU A 254 -16.87 -2.76 -7.54
C GLU A 254 -17.84 -1.61 -7.84
N LYS A 255 -17.82 -1.12 -9.08
CA LYS A 255 -18.69 -0.04 -9.57
C LYS A 255 -19.06 -0.24 -11.03
N TYR A 256 -20.20 -0.85 -11.33
CA TYR A 256 -20.57 -1.17 -12.71
C TYR A 256 -20.92 0.03 -13.61
N THR A 257 -21.55 1.08 -13.06
CA THR A 257 -22.22 2.11 -13.86
C THR A 257 -21.27 3.14 -14.46
N GLU A 258 -20.05 3.26 -13.96
CA GLU A 258 -19.04 4.24 -14.39
C GLU A 258 -18.15 3.75 -15.55
N PHE A 259 -18.23 2.47 -15.91
CA PHE A 259 -17.29 1.80 -16.82
C PHE A 259 -17.87 1.53 -18.21
N LEU A 260 -19.06 2.07 -18.51
CA LEU A 260 -19.65 1.99 -19.85
C LEU A 260 -18.81 2.82 -20.84
N PRO A 261 -18.45 2.28 -22.02
CA PRO A 261 -17.58 2.96 -22.98
C PRO A 261 -18.04 4.38 -23.35
N LYS A 262 -19.34 4.53 -23.61
CA LYS A 262 -19.97 5.82 -23.92
C LYS A 262 -19.75 6.85 -22.82
N LYS A 263 -19.84 6.45 -21.54
CA LYS A 263 -19.61 7.34 -20.40
C LYS A 263 -18.13 7.71 -20.28
N LEU A 264 -17.21 6.79 -20.54
CA LEU A 264 -15.77 7.09 -20.54
C LEU A 264 -15.42 8.13 -21.60
N GLU A 265 -15.97 8.00 -22.81
CA GLU A 265 -15.80 8.98 -23.89
C GLU A 265 -16.42 10.34 -23.56
N GLU A 266 -17.64 10.36 -23.01
CA GLU A 266 -18.31 11.60 -22.58
C GLU A 266 -17.52 12.32 -21.48
N SER A 267 -17.06 11.58 -20.46
CA SER A 267 -16.22 12.12 -19.38
C SER A 267 -14.91 12.68 -19.91
N HIS A 268 -14.17 11.94 -20.75
CA HIS A 268 -12.92 12.43 -21.31
C HIS A 268 -13.14 13.68 -22.18
N ARG A 269 -14.18 13.70 -23.01
CA ARG A 269 -14.56 14.87 -23.82
C ARG A 269 -14.91 16.09 -22.97
N TYR A 270 -15.59 15.89 -21.85
CA TYR A 270 -15.94 16.95 -20.92
C TYR A 270 -14.69 17.57 -20.28
N TYR A 271 -13.82 16.75 -19.69
CA TYR A 271 -12.64 17.25 -18.98
C TYR A 271 -11.57 17.83 -19.92
N SER A 272 -11.33 17.23 -21.08
CA SER A 272 -10.34 17.72 -22.06
C SER A 272 -10.63 19.11 -22.61
N ARG A 273 -11.88 19.58 -22.52
CA ARG A 273 -12.31 20.92 -22.97
C ARG A 273 -12.41 21.93 -21.82
N LYS A 274 -12.26 21.48 -20.58
CA LYS A 274 -12.46 22.33 -19.42
C LYS A 274 -11.21 23.17 -19.17
N THR A 275 -11.37 24.49 -19.19
CA THR A 275 -10.26 25.44 -18.98
C THR A 275 -9.74 25.44 -17.54
N TYR A 276 -10.63 25.22 -16.57
CA TYR A 276 -10.30 25.22 -15.15
C TYR A 276 -10.85 23.96 -14.49
N MET A 277 -9.98 23.22 -13.81
CA MET A 277 -10.34 22.01 -13.07
C MET A 277 -9.90 22.13 -11.61
N THR A 278 -10.72 21.62 -10.70
CA THR A 278 -10.28 21.41 -9.32
C THR A 278 -9.28 20.26 -9.23
N SER A 279 -8.63 20.10 -8.08
CA SER A 279 -7.69 18.99 -7.86
C SER A 279 -8.34 17.61 -7.99
N ALA A 280 -9.57 17.46 -7.52
CA ALA A 280 -10.35 16.24 -7.68
C ALA A 280 -10.74 16.00 -9.14
N GLU A 281 -11.19 17.03 -9.86
CA GLU A 281 -11.60 16.91 -11.26
C GLU A 281 -10.45 16.47 -12.17
N ILE A 282 -9.26 17.05 -11.99
CA ILE A 282 -8.10 16.63 -12.78
C ILE A 282 -7.71 15.18 -12.45
N TYR A 283 -7.79 14.75 -11.19
CA TYR A 283 -7.58 13.34 -10.82
C TYR A 283 -8.58 12.41 -11.53
N HIS A 284 -9.88 12.70 -11.42
CA HIS A 284 -10.94 11.90 -12.07
C HIS A 284 -10.80 11.89 -13.60
N SER A 285 -10.33 12.99 -14.19
CA SER A 285 -10.08 13.06 -15.63
C SER A 285 -8.95 12.12 -16.07
N CYS A 286 -7.84 12.03 -15.32
CA CYS A 286 -6.73 11.11 -15.59
C CYS A 286 -7.20 9.65 -15.46
N VAL A 287 -7.98 9.34 -14.41
CA VAL A 287 -8.58 8.00 -14.22
C VAL A 287 -9.47 7.64 -15.41
N SER A 288 -10.37 8.55 -15.81
CA SER A 288 -11.31 8.33 -16.93
C SER A 288 -10.58 8.14 -18.26
N ASN A 289 -9.58 8.99 -18.55
CA ASN A 289 -8.75 8.87 -19.75
C ASN A 289 -8.02 7.52 -19.79
N THR A 290 -7.43 7.10 -18.67
CA THR A 290 -6.74 5.80 -18.55
C THR A 290 -7.66 4.64 -18.86
N ARG A 291 -8.86 4.64 -18.27
CA ARG A 291 -9.90 3.64 -18.52
C ARG A 291 -10.28 3.59 -19.99
N LEU A 292 -10.46 4.75 -20.62
CA LEU A 292 -10.77 4.85 -22.04
C LEU A 292 -9.65 4.27 -22.92
N LYS A 293 -8.38 4.58 -22.64
CA LYS A 293 -7.23 4.03 -23.39
C LYS A 293 -7.12 2.52 -23.26
N ILE A 294 -7.34 1.99 -22.06
CA ILE A 294 -7.34 0.54 -21.81
C ILE A 294 -8.49 -0.13 -22.56
N TYR A 295 -9.69 0.41 -22.48
CA TYR A 295 -10.85 -0.12 -23.19
C TYR A 295 -10.64 -0.11 -24.71
N ASN A 296 -10.06 0.96 -25.27
CA ASN A 296 -9.77 1.04 -26.70
C ASN A 296 -8.75 0.00 -27.16
N LYS A 297 -7.79 -0.37 -26.31
CA LYS A 297 -6.76 -1.37 -26.64
C LYS A 297 -7.26 -2.81 -26.46
N TYR A 298 -7.95 -3.10 -25.36
CA TYR A 298 -8.30 -4.47 -24.97
C TYR A 298 -9.78 -4.82 -25.15
N HIS A 299 -10.64 -3.85 -25.47
CA HIS A 299 -12.10 -4.00 -25.53
C HIS A 299 -12.72 -4.58 -24.25
N ARG A 300 -12.01 -4.43 -23.12
CA ARG A 300 -12.38 -4.94 -21.80
C ARG A 300 -11.82 -4.01 -20.74
N ILE A 301 -12.56 -3.85 -19.66
CA ILE A 301 -12.10 -3.19 -18.44
C ILE A 301 -12.74 -3.85 -17.23
N PHE A 302 -12.01 -3.95 -16.12
CA PHE A 302 -12.57 -4.41 -14.86
C PHE A 302 -13.26 -3.25 -14.12
N PRO A 303 -14.51 -3.41 -13.67
CA PRO A 303 -15.32 -2.32 -13.10
C PRO A 303 -14.98 -2.08 -11.63
N TYR A 304 -13.70 -1.82 -11.31
CA TYR A 304 -13.28 -1.53 -9.95
C TYR A 304 -12.63 -0.15 -9.82
N ASP A 305 -13.00 0.54 -8.75
CA ASP A 305 -12.32 1.72 -8.24
C ASP A 305 -11.29 1.31 -7.19
N LEU A 306 -10.14 1.99 -7.20
CA LEU A 306 -9.10 1.83 -6.20
C LEU A 306 -9.30 2.89 -5.12
N GLU A 307 -9.20 2.48 -3.86
CA GLU A 307 -9.18 3.40 -2.72
C GLU A 307 -7.82 4.10 -2.63
N HIS A 308 -7.79 5.36 -2.16
CA HIS A 308 -6.54 6.10 -1.99
C HIS A 308 -5.81 5.67 -0.70
N ILE A 309 -5.21 4.49 -0.77
CA ILE A 309 -4.43 3.85 0.30
C ILE A 309 -3.12 3.31 -0.26
N SER A 310 -2.43 2.46 0.50
CA SER A 310 -1.22 1.79 0.05
C SER A 310 -1.41 1.00 -1.24
N PHE A 311 -0.48 1.16 -2.18
CA PHE A 311 -0.56 0.52 -3.48
C PHE A 311 0.64 -0.41 -3.74
N PRO A 312 0.47 -1.74 -3.62
CA PRO A 312 1.57 -2.68 -3.87
C PRO A 312 1.87 -2.79 -5.36
N LEU A 313 3.16 -2.87 -5.66
CA LEU A 313 3.72 -2.79 -7.00
C LEU A 313 4.79 -3.87 -7.22
N ALA A 314 4.85 -4.33 -8.46
CA ALA A 314 5.96 -5.13 -8.96
C ALA A 314 6.59 -4.43 -10.17
N LYS A 315 7.92 -4.32 -10.23
CA LYS A 315 8.61 -3.63 -11.35
C LYS A 315 8.28 -4.28 -12.69
N THR A 316 8.09 -5.60 -12.71
CA THR A 316 7.67 -6.36 -13.90
C THR A 316 6.35 -5.86 -14.45
N ILE A 317 5.34 -5.61 -13.60
CA ILE A 317 4.03 -5.09 -14.03
C ILE A 317 4.17 -3.66 -14.55
N MET A 318 4.98 -2.83 -13.89
CA MET A 318 5.22 -1.45 -14.34
C MET A 318 5.89 -1.39 -15.71
N ARG A 319 6.92 -2.22 -15.94
CA ARG A 319 7.58 -2.34 -17.24
C ARG A 319 6.60 -2.80 -18.31
N LYS A 320 5.81 -3.84 -18.02
CA LYS A 320 4.81 -4.35 -18.95
C LYS A 320 3.73 -3.33 -19.30
N ALA A 321 3.21 -2.59 -18.32
CA ALA A 321 2.24 -1.54 -18.56
C ALA A 321 2.83 -0.43 -19.44
N LYS A 322 4.09 -0.04 -19.18
CA LYS A 322 4.79 0.95 -20.00
C LYS A 322 5.05 0.45 -21.42
N GLU A 323 5.38 -0.82 -21.63
CA GLU A 323 5.49 -1.42 -22.98
C GLU A 323 4.15 -1.37 -23.72
N ASN A 324 3.06 -1.74 -23.04
CA ASN A 324 1.73 -1.80 -23.65
C ASN A 324 1.12 -0.42 -23.93
N PHE A 325 1.51 0.61 -23.21
CA PHE A 325 0.98 1.98 -23.33
C PHE A 325 2.11 3.00 -23.46
N GLU A 326 3.15 2.66 -24.23
CA GLU A 326 4.41 3.42 -24.31
C GLU A 326 4.16 4.89 -24.67
N ILE A 327 3.36 5.12 -25.71
CA ILE A 327 3.07 6.47 -26.19
C ILE A 327 2.34 7.26 -25.10
N GLU A 328 1.28 6.71 -24.52
CA GLU A 328 0.48 7.39 -23.51
C GLU A 328 1.27 7.67 -22.22
N VAL A 329 2.10 6.71 -21.77
CA VAL A 329 2.94 6.86 -20.58
C VAL A 329 4.01 7.91 -20.81
N ILE A 330 4.71 7.89 -21.96
CA ILE A 330 5.76 8.89 -22.21
C ILE A 330 5.17 10.29 -22.38
N MET A 331 4.02 10.43 -23.04
CA MET A 331 3.32 11.72 -23.13
C MET A 331 2.94 12.24 -21.75
N THR A 332 2.45 11.37 -20.86
CA THR A 332 2.20 11.70 -19.45
C THR A 332 3.47 12.14 -18.73
N MET A 333 4.58 11.43 -18.92
CA MET A 333 5.86 11.76 -18.32
C MET A 333 6.48 13.06 -18.86
N ALA A 334 6.08 13.51 -20.05
CA ALA A 334 6.50 14.78 -20.64
C ALA A 334 5.63 15.97 -20.17
N SER A 335 4.46 15.71 -19.56
CA SER A 335 3.57 16.74 -19.03
C SER A 335 4.17 17.40 -17.78
N LYS A 336 4.28 18.74 -17.78
CA LYS A 336 4.79 19.54 -16.65
C LYS A 336 3.82 19.59 -15.47
N PHE A 337 2.52 19.63 -15.78
CA PHE A 337 1.41 19.64 -14.82
C PHE A 337 0.41 18.57 -15.25
N ARG A 338 -0.37 18.05 -14.29
CA ARG A 338 -1.42 17.06 -14.59
C ARG A 338 -2.40 17.62 -15.63
N THR A 339 -2.71 16.84 -16.65
CA THR A 339 -3.70 17.17 -17.69
C THR A 339 -4.76 16.07 -17.80
N ALA A 340 -5.92 16.40 -18.39
CA ALA A 340 -6.97 15.40 -18.65
C ALA A 340 -6.56 14.32 -19.67
N ASN A 341 -5.40 14.46 -20.31
CA ASN A 341 -4.84 13.50 -21.26
C ASN A 341 -3.78 12.59 -20.62
N ASP A 342 -3.41 12.84 -19.37
CA ASP A 342 -2.44 12.01 -18.67
C ASP A 342 -3.06 10.66 -18.26
N MET A 343 -2.21 9.65 -18.13
CA MET A 343 -2.55 8.32 -17.63
C MET A 343 -2.42 8.27 -16.11
N HIS A 344 -3.39 7.76 -15.37
CA HIS A 344 -3.28 7.49 -13.94
C HIS A 344 -2.55 6.16 -13.70
N MET A 345 -1.39 6.21 -13.04
CA MET A 345 -0.51 5.03 -12.86
C MET A 345 -1.24 3.88 -12.16
N GLN A 346 -1.83 4.11 -10.98
CA GLN A 346 -2.44 3.03 -10.19
C GLN A 346 -3.56 2.33 -10.97
N THR A 347 -4.41 3.09 -11.67
CA THR A 347 -5.48 2.53 -12.52
C THR A 347 -4.90 1.70 -13.66
N LEU A 348 -3.85 2.20 -14.32
CA LEU A 348 -3.21 1.49 -15.42
C LEU A 348 -2.60 0.17 -14.94
N LEU A 349 -1.86 0.19 -13.84
CA LEU A 349 -1.15 -0.97 -13.32
C LEU A 349 -2.10 -2.03 -12.78
N PHE A 350 -3.17 -1.62 -12.07
CA PHE A 350 -4.21 -2.54 -11.64
C PHE A 350 -4.85 -3.27 -12.84
N GLN A 351 -5.28 -2.52 -13.87
CA GLN A 351 -5.90 -3.11 -15.05
C GLN A 351 -4.91 -3.98 -15.83
N GLN A 352 -3.67 -3.54 -16.00
CA GLN A 352 -2.62 -4.35 -16.61
C GLN A 352 -2.43 -5.68 -15.85
N ALA A 353 -2.46 -5.64 -14.52
CA ALA A 353 -2.31 -6.84 -13.71
C ALA A 353 -3.50 -7.81 -13.79
N MET A 354 -4.70 -7.30 -14.03
CA MET A 354 -5.93 -8.10 -14.12
C MET A 354 -6.23 -8.63 -15.52
N ILE A 355 -6.02 -7.82 -16.58
CA ILE A 355 -6.46 -8.13 -17.95
C ILE A 355 -5.39 -7.98 -19.02
N GLY A 356 -4.21 -7.49 -18.66
CA GLY A 356 -3.19 -7.12 -19.65
C GLY A 356 -2.61 -8.29 -20.42
N GLU A 357 -2.63 -9.50 -19.83
CA GLU A 357 -2.25 -10.75 -20.50
C GLU A 357 -3.23 -11.87 -20.08
N PRO A 358 -4.15 -12.31 -20.96
CA PRO A 358 -5.23 -13.25 -20.60
C PRO A 358 -4.78 -14.55 -19.93
N ASP A 359 -3.58 -15.03 -20.29
CA ASP A 359 -3.01 -16.28 -19.77
C ASP A 359 -2.09 -16.06 -18.55
N LEU A 360 -1.82 -14.80 -18.18
CA LEU A 360 -0.93 -14.42 -17.09
C LEU A 360 -1.59 -13.38 -16.19
N GLN A 361 -2.19 -13.85 -15.11
CA GLN A 361 -2.67 -12.95 -14.05
C GLN A 361 -1.50 -12.50 -13.17
N TYR A 362 -1.15 -11.22 -13.25
CA TYR A 362 -0.02 -10.65 -12.50
C TYR A 362 -0.37 -10.14 -11.11
N GLY A 363 -1.66 -9.95 -10.80
CA GLY A 363 -2.11 -9.45 -9.49
C GLY A 363 -3.34 -10.19 -8.98
N TYR A 364 -3.68 -9.95 -7.72
CA TYR A 364 -4.91 -10.43 -7.09
C TYR A 364 -5.80 -9.25 -6.72
N GLN A 365 -7.10 -9.31 -7.02
CA GLN A 365 -8.05 -8.30 -6.58
C GLN A 365 -8.73 -8.76 -5.29
N LYS A 366 -8.84 -7.85 -4.32
CA LYS A 366 -9.56 -8.06 -3.07
C LYS A 366 -10.60 -6.95 -2.89
N ASN A 367 -11.85 -7.34 -2.65
CA ASN A 367 -12.87 -6.37 -2.28
C ASN A 367 -12.50 -5.72 -0.95
N ILE A 368 -12.38 -4.39 -0.96
CA ILE A 368 -12.01 -3.61 0.22
C ILE A 368 -13.16 -3.58 1.22
N THR A 369 -12.84 -3.73 2.50
CA THR A 369 -13.76 -3.48 3.62
C THR A 369 -13.29 -2.26 4.42
N SER A 370 -14.17 -1.68 5.24
CA SER A 370 -13.82 -0.55 6.10
C SER A 370 -12.75 -0.87 7.15
N SER A 371 -12.48 -2.14 7.43
CA SER A 371 -11.36 -2.57 8.28
C SER A 371 -10.06 -2.77 7.50
N ASP A 372 -10.14 -3.01 6.19
CA ASP A 372 -8.96 -3.11 5.33
C ASP A 372 -8.39 -1.72 5.05
N GLY A 373 -9.20 -0.82 4.48
CA GLY A 373 -8.74 0.51 4.13
C GLY A 373 -9.83 1.58 4.04
N LEU A 374 -9.47 2.83 4.31
CA LEU A 374 -10.38 3.98 4.21
C LEU A 374 -9.64 5.29 3.90
N PHE A 375 -10.19 6.11 3.01
CA PHE A 375 -9.66 7.46 2.73
C PHE A 375 -10.55 8.54 3.37
N TYR A 376 -10.02 9.26 4.36
CA TYR A 376 -10.74 10.32 5.07
C TYR A 376 -10.55 11.65 4.35
N ILE A 377 -11.62 12.20 3.78
CA ILE A 377 -11.63 13.54 3.18
C ILE A 377 -12.19 14.53 4.22
N ILE A 378 -11.33 15.42 4.73
CA ILE A 378 -11.65 16.35 5.81
C ILE A 378 -12.10 17.69 5.23
N SER A 379 -13.41 17.91 5.20
CA SER A 379 -14.04 19.10 4.61
C SER A 379 -14.93 19.89 5.58
N LYS A 380 -15.26 19.27 6.72
CA LYS A 380 -16.08 19.81 7.81
C LYS A 380 -15.69 19.19 9.15
N SER A 381 -16.12 19.82 10.25
CA SER A 381 -15.75 19.39 11.60
C SER A 381 -16.14 17.96 11.95
N SER A 382 -17.24 17.44 11.39
CA SER A 382 -17.70 16.06 11.62
C SER A 382 -16.76 15.02 11.03
N ASP A 383 -16.00 15.33 9.98
CA ASP A 383 -15.10 14.37 9.33
C ASP A 383 -13.89 14.09 10.23
N VAL A 384 -13.38 15.13 10.91
CA VAL A 384 -12.36 14.98 11.95
C VAL A 384 -12.89 14.14 13.11
N ASN A 385 -14.12 14.43 13.57
CA ASN A 385 -14.72 13.67 14.67
C ASN A 385 -14.91 12.19 14.30
N TYR A 386 -15.21 11.90 13.04
CA TYR A 386 -15.35 10.54 12.53
C TYR A 386 -14.02 9.78 12.56
N LEU A 387 -12.93 10.41 12.09
CA LEU A 387 -11.57 9.88 12.19
C LEU A 387 -11.17 9.62 13.65
N GLN A 388 -11.36 10.61 14.53
CA GLN A 388 -11.05 10.49 15.96
C GLN A 388 -11.86 9.38 16.63
N ASN A 389 -13.14 9.26 16.30
CA ASN A 389 -13.99 8.22 16.86
C ASN A 389 -13.47 6.82 16.47
N HIS A 390 -13.11 6.61 15.20
CA HIS A 390 -12.49 5.34 14.79
C HIS A 390 -11.21 5.02 15.54
N TYR A 391 -10.42 6.03 15.91
CA TYR A 391 -9.26 5.82 16.77
C TYR A 391 -9.65 5.43 18.20
N TYR A 392 -10.47 6.23 18.87
CA TYR A 392 -10.84 5.98 20.27
C TYR A 392 -11.67 4.71 20.48
N THR A 393 -12.35 4.21 19.44
CA THR A 393 -13.08 2.94 19.47
C THR A 393 -12.27 1.74 18.99
N ASN A 394 -10.97 1.91 18.67
CA ASN A 394 -10.09 0.88 18.09
C ASN A 394 -10.64 0.28 16.77
N GLN A 395 -11.19 1.13 15.92
CA GLN A 395 -11.79 0.78 14.62
C GLN A 395 -11.08 1.42 13.43
N LEU A 396 -9.89 2.02 13.61
CA LEU A 396 -9.06 2.44 12.47
C LEU A 396 -8.79 1.25 11.54
N PRO A 397 -8.87 1.42 10.21
CA PRO A 397 -8.50 0.36 9.27
C PRO A 397 -7.01 0.02 9.34
N LYS A 398 -6.62 -1.08 8.69
CA LYS A 398 -5.18 -1.39 8.49
C LYS A 398 -4.46 -0.27 7.77
N PHE A 399 -5.07 0.26 6.70
CA PHE A 399 -4.55 1.34 5.89
C PHE A 399 -5.52 2.52 5.89
N PHE A 400 -5.05 3.74 6.04
CA PHE A 400 -5.91 4.89 5.76
C PHE A 400 -5.12 6.04 5.20
N GLY A 401 -5.78 6.88 4.40
CA GLY A 401 -5.23 8.18 4.04
C GLY A 401 -6.07 9.31 4.63
N ILE A 402 -5.47 10.49 4.80
CA ILE A 402 -6.17 11.69 5.27
C ILE A 402 -5.88 12.81 4.30
N ASN A 403 -6.91 13.26 3.59
CA ASN A 403 -6.82 14.46 2.77
C ASN A 403 -7.54 15.63 3.44
N VAL A 404 -6.87 16.78 3.55
CA VAL A 404 -7.45 18.00 4.12
C VAL A 404 -7.89 18.94 3.01
N ASP A 405 -9.14 18.79 2.56
CA ASP A 405 -9.74 19.60 1.48
C ASP A 405 -9.92 21.08 1.86
N LYS A 406 -9.93 21.37 3.17
CA LYS A 406 -9.96 22.74 3.70
C LYS A 406 -8.90 22.92 4.77
N VAL A 407 -7.86 23.68 4.43
CA VAL A 407 -6.72 24.11 5.27
C VAL A 407 -7.12 24.53 6.69
N TYR A 408 -8.31 25.10 6.87
CA TYR A 408 -8.85 25.43 8.19
C TYR A 408 -8.84 24.26 9.20
N TYR A 409 -8.95 23.02 8.73
CA TYR A 409 -8.95 21.82 9.57
C TYR A 409 -7.58 21.18 9.77
N SER A 410 -6.52 21.68 9.12
CA SER A 410 -5.16 21.14 9.19
C SER A 410 -4.66 21.00 10.64
N SER A 411 -4.87 22.03 11.47
CA SER A 411 -4.47 22.01 12.89
C SER A 411 -5.16 20.91 13.71
N ARG A 412 -6.41 20.58 13.39
CA ARG A 412 -7.13 19.50 14.08
C ARG A 412 -6.64 18.12 13.65
N VAL A 413 -6.26 17.96 12.38
CA VAL A 413 -5.65 16.72 11.88
C VAL A 413 -4.26 16.54 12.50
N VAL A 414 -3.45 17.59 12.58
CA VAL A 414 -2.15 17.55 13.28
C VAL A 414 -2.32 17.19 14.76
N CYS A 415 -3.34 17.71 15.44
CA CYS A 415 -3.66 17.32 16.82
C CYS A 415 -3.96 15.81 16.92
N PHE A 416 -4.81 15.29 16.04
CA PHE A 416 -5.07 13.86 15.96
C PHE A 416 -3.80 13.03 15.71
N LEU A 417 -2.95 13.43 14.76
CA LEU A 417 -1.71 12.71 14.43
C LEU A 417 -0.73 12.66 15.62
N ASN A 418 -0.64 13.76 16.39
CA ASN A 418 0.13 13.79 17.64
C ASN A 418 -0.40 12.81 18.69
N GLU A 419 -1.73 12.69 18.84
CA GLU A 419 -2.33 11.73 19.77
C GLU A 419 -2.22 10.28 19.29
N PHE A 420 -2.34 10.06 17.98
CA PHE A 420 -2.29 8.75 17.36
C PHE A 420 -0.86 8.17 17.38
N MET A 421 0.15 9.01 17.11
CA MET A 421 1.55 8.63 17.03
C MET A 421 2.45 9.61 17.81
N PRO A 422 2.38 9.63 19.16
CA PRO A 422 3.07 10.61 19.99
C PRO A 422 4.59 10.40 20.09
N ASN A 423 5.05 9.16 19.91
CA ASN A 423 6.44 8.80 20.07
C ASN A 423 7.22 9.05 18.77
N LEU A 424 8.45 9.57 18.89
CA LEU A 424 9.37 9.67 17.76
C LEU A 424 9.73 8.29 17.22
N SER A 425 9.94 8.21 15.91
CA SER A 425 10.52 7.06 15.25
C SER A 425 12.04 7.17 15.09
N SER A 426 12.73 6.06 14.80
CA SER A 426 14.17 6.07 14.48
C SER A 426 14.52 6.86 13.20
N PHE A 427 13.53 7.16 12.38
CA PHE A 427 13.64 8.00 11.19
C PHE A 427 13.73 9.49 11.51
N GLU A 428 13.54 9.89 12.75
CA GLU A 428 13.61 11.29 13.18
C GLU A 428 14.95 11.59 13.85
N LEU A 429 15.41 12.84 13.73
CA LEU A 429 16.55 13.31 14.51
C LEU A 429 16.18 13.27 15.99
N ASN A 430 17.06 12.70 16.81
CA ASN A 430 16.95 12.84 18.25
C ASN A 430 17.04 14.33 18.58
N GLN A 431 15.93 14.91 19.04
CA GLN A 431 15.94 16.24 19.62
C GLN A 431 16.66 16.15 20.96
N THR A 432 18.00 16.12 20.96
CA THR A 432 18.78 16.54 22.12
C THR A 432 18.53 18.03 22.28
N PHE A 433 17.55 18.37 23.12
CA PHE A 433 17.40 19.71 23.68
C PHE A 433 18.46 19.98 24.75
#